data_AF-A0A8H5KJF8-F1
#
_entry.id   AF-A0A8H5KJF8-F1
#
_cell.length_a   1.000
_cell.length_b   1.000
_cell.length_c   1.000
_cell.angle_alpha   90.00
_cell.angle_beta   90.00
_cell.angle_gamma   90.00
#
_symmetry.space_group_name_H-M   'P 1'
#
loop_
_entity.id
_entity.type
_entity.pdbx_description
1 polymer ?
#
loop_
_entity_poly.entity_id
_entity_poly.type
_entity_poly.pdbx_seq_one_letter_code
_entity_poly.pdbx_strand_id
1 'polypeptide(L)'
;MSQAEPFRCVMYLTGQHDIVPSKSALEDVSHVILAFMRSETFNVDDKPHDYPLFTSVSDVRKRFPSDTKVMVAIGGWGDTQGFEEAAKNETTRKRWARQVAAMATATGADGIDIDWEYPGGNRDDYKQIPNFQREWEINAYVSLLQELRAAIGPDKLLSAAVPGKEVDLMAFTPTTVPKIMKEVDFLNIMTYDLMNRRDTVTKHHSGVSDSRDSVQRYIDRGASPSQLNLGFGYYVKWFMTQECSQGELLGCPTQLLEDPETGADLGKTGGFSWHDDIPQDVSTSFERAKTAGKYDEDGSYFYWDEKEWRWWTFDTKKSIQTKFSHVVPELGVGGAFAWGIGEDAPSFEHFKVTADEVRKIRKGHAVEHDYMGDGDKDEL
;
A
#
# COMPACT_ATOMS: atom_id res chain seq x y z
N MET A 1 12.26 26.50 -12.56
CA MET A 1 11.08 25.65 -12.84
C MET A 1 11.49 24.24 -12.48
N SER A 2 10.87 23.65 -11.46
CA SER A 2 11.12 22.25 -11.10
C SER A 2 10.62 21.38 -12.25
N GLN A 3 11.47 20.53 -12.84
CA GLN A 3 10.95 19.44 -13.67
C GLN A 3 9.97 18.64 -12.81
N ALA A 4 8.81 18.28 -13.38
CA ALA A 4 7.89 17.38 -12.69
C ALA A 4 8.60 16.05 -12.46
N GLU A 5 8.49 15.48 -11.25
CA GLU A 5 9.08 14.18 -10.98
C GLU A 5 8.45 13.11 -11.90
N PRO A 6 9.24 12.14 -12.40
CA PRO A 6 8.71 11.06 -13.20
C PRO A 6 7.71 10.22 -12.40
N PHE A 7 6.69 9.68 -13.08
CA PHE A 7 5.65 8.84 -12.46
C PHE A 7 6.28 7.71 -11.64
N ARG A 8 5.93 7.60 -10.35
CA ARG A 8 6.59 6.65 -9.43
C ARG A 8 6.10 5.22 -9.65
N CYS A 9 7.02 4.27 -9.52
CA CYS A 9 6.73 2.84 -9.46
C CYS A 9 7.43 2.30 -8.21
N VAL A 10 6.64 2.05 -7.18
CA VAL A 10 7.10 1.71 -5.83
C VAL A 10 6.81 0.25 -5.55
N MET A 11 7.79 -0.50 -5.08
CA MET A 11 7.66 -1.94 -4.81
C MET A 11 7.99 -2.22 -3.35
N TYR A 12 7.04 -2.78 -2.61
CA TYR A 12 7.35 -3.35 -1.29
C TYR A 12 8.05 -4.70 -1.48
N LEU A 13 9.16 -4.89 -0.78
CA LEU A 13 9.90 -6.15 -0.68
C LEU A 13 9.84 -6.62 0.76
N THR A 14 9.39 -7.86 0.95
CA THR A 14 9.08 -8.43 2.26
C THR A 14 10.05 -9.55 2.60
N GLY A 15 10.22 -9.84 3.89
CA GLY A 15 11.03 -10.98 4.34
C GLY A 15 10.39 -12.34 4.06
N GLN A 16 9.06 -12.39 3.96
CA GLN A 16 8.30 -13.58 3.60
C GLN A 16 8.59 -14.00 2.15
N HIS A 17 8.81 -13.02 1.27
CA HIS A 17 9.03 -13.22 -0.15
C HIS A 17 10.23 -12.38 -0.64
N ASP A 18 11.44 -12.65 -0.14
CA ASP A 18 12.68 -11.94 -0.53
C ASP A 18 13.20 -12.38 -1.91
N ILE A 19 12.33 -12.27 -2.92
CA ILE A 19 12.59 -12.63 -4.30
C ILE A 19 12.14 -11.51 -5.23
N VAL A 20 12.95 -11.24 -6.25
CA VAL A 20 12.71 -10.19 -7.24
C VAL A 20 13.03 -10.75 -8.63
N PRO A 21 12.46 -10.19 -9.72
CA PRO A 21 12.84 -10.57 -11.07
C PRO A 21 14.30 -10.16 -11.37
N SER A 22 14.78 -10.49 -12.58
CA SER A 22 16.11 -10.06 -13.00
C SER A 22 16.26 -8.53 -12.94
N LYS A 23 17.47 -8.05 -12.64
CA LYS A 23 17.76 -6.60 -12.53
C LYS A 23 17.31 -5.78 -13.75
N SER A 24 17.41 -6.33 -14.96
CA SER A 24 16.94 -5.70 -16.20
C SER A 24 15.42 -5.55 -16.30
N ALA A 25 14.65 -6.38 -15.59
CA ALA A 25 13.20 -6.26 -15.55
C ALA A 25 12.73 -5.17 -14.57
N LEU A 26 13.64 -4.64 -13.74
CA LEU A 26 13.37 -3.66 -12.70
C LEU A 26 13.65 -2.21 -13.14
N GLU A 27 13.97 -1.97 -14.41
CA GLU A 27 14.32 -0.62 -14.95
C GLU A 27 13.24 0.44 -14.68
N ASP A 28 11.98 0.05 -14.59
CA ASP A 28 10.89 0.99 -14.30
C ASP A 28 10.66 1.24 -12.80
N VAL A 29 11.27 0.45 -11.91
CA VAL A 29 11.11 0.59 -10.45
C VAL A 29 11.89 1.79 -9.95
N SER A 30 11.18 2.84 -9.55
CA SER A 30 11.81 4.05 -9.00
C SER A 30 12.09 3.94 -7.51
N HIS A 31 11.30 3.15 -6.77
CA HIS A 31 11.50 2.94 -5.34
C HIS A 31 11.29 1.47 -4.97
N VAL A 32 12.13 0.95 -4.08
CA VAL A 32 11.89 -0.29 -3.36
C VAL A 32 11.86 0.01 -1.86
N ILE A 33 10.83 -0.48 -1.17
CA ILE A 33 10.61 -0.24 0.26
C ILE A 33 10.74 -1.59 0.98
N LEU A 34 11.65 -1.67 1.95
CA LEU A 34 11.89 -2.89 2.73
C LEU A 34 10.91 -2.97 3.90
N ALA A 35 10.05 -3.98 3.86
CA ALA A 35 9.02 -4.26 4.85
C ALA A 35 9.42 -5.48 5.73
N PHE A 36 9.63 -5.35 7.04
CA PHE A 36 9.53 -4.14 7.87
C PHE A 36 10.62 -4.08 8.94
N MET A 37 10.88 -2.86 9.41
CA MET A 37 11.47 -2.62 10.71
C MET A 37 10.38 -2.47 11.78
N ARG A 38 10.61 -3.05 12.97
CA ARG A 38 9.63 -2.97 14.07
C ARG A 38 9.64 -1.59 14.72
N SER A 39 8.47 -0.99 14.93
CA SER A 39 8.28 0.36 15.47
C SER A 39 8.91 0.55 16.85
N GLU A 40 8.87 -0.49 17.69
CA GLU A 40 9.44 -0.52 19.05
C GLU A 40 10.97 -0.44 19.08
N THR A 41 11.65 -0.79 17.99
CA THR A 41 13.12 -0.77 17.86
C THR A 41 13.71 0.61 18.18
N PHE A 42 12.91 1.66 18.02
CA PHE A 42 13.33 3.05 18.15
C PHE A 42 12.93 3.69 19.49
N ASN A 43 12.28 2.96 20.39
CA ASN A 43 11.90 3.43 21.74
C ASN A 43 13.04 3.31 22.76
N VAL A 44 14.26 3.61 22.33
CA VAL A 44 15.48 3.51 23.14
C VAL A 44 16.20 4.86 23.19
N ASP A 45 16.81 5.16 24.34
CA ASP A 45 17.52 6.43 24.51
C ASP A 45 18.85 6.44 23.73
N ASP A 46 19.54 5.29 23.68
CA ASP A 46 20.76 5.08 22.92
C ASP A 46 20.47 4.47 21.54
N LYS A 47 21.42 4.60 20.61
CA LYS A 47 21.30 4.00 19.28
C LYS A 47 21.07 2.48 19.40
N PRO A 48 20.09 1.90 18.68
CA PRO A 48 19.92 0.45 18.63
C PRO A 48 21.21 -0.24 18.22
N HIS A 49 21.53 -1.36 18.89
CA HIS A 49 22.74 -2.13 18.60
C HIS A 49 22.73 -2.74 17.20
N ASP A 50 21.54 -3.15 16.73
CA ASP A 50 21.32 -3.74 15.42
C ASP A 50 19.99 -3.27 14.82
N TYR A 51 19.84 -3.44 13.51
CA TYR A 51 18.64 -3.18 12.73
C TYR A 51 18.25 -4.48 12.02
N PRO A 52 17.43 -5.34 12.67
CA PRO A 52 17.16 -6.71 12.23
C PRO A 52 16.16 -6.77 11.06
N LEU A 53 16.48 -6.09 9.95
CA LEU A 53 15.79 -6.29 8.68
C LEU A 53 16.12 -7.69 8.13
N PHE A 54 15.17 -8.29 7.42
CA PHE A 54 15.37 -9.57 6.74
C PHE A 54 16.47 -9.52 5.66
N THR A 55 16.80 -8.33 5.17
CA THR A 55 17.82 -8.05 4.16
C THR A 55 18.48 -6.70 4.46
N SER A 56 19.58 -6.36 3.76
CA SER A 56 20.24 -5.06 3.91
C SER A 56 19.94 -4.12 2.76
N VAL A 57 19.91 -2.81 3.03
CA VAL A 57 19.84 -1.76 1.99
C VAL A 57 20.95 -1.95 0.96
N SER A 58 22.16 -2.35 1.40
CA SER A 58 23.30 -2.56 0.51
C SER A 58 23.13 -3.75 -0.44
N ASP A 59 22.46 -4.82 -0.01
CA ASP A 59 22.20 -5.98 -0.85
C ASP A 59 21.06 -5.73 -1.82
N VAL A 60 20.02 -5.02 -1.37
CA VAL A 60 18.92 -4.57 -2.24
C VAL A 60 19.46 -3.67 -3.35
N ARG A 61 20.33 -2.70 -3.06
CA ARG A 61 20.96 -1.85 -4.10
C ARG A 61 21.71 -2.65 -5.18
N LYS A 62 22.27 -3.82 -4.85
CA LYS A 62 22.93 -4.69 -5.86
C LYS A 62 21.90 -5.30 -6.82
N ARG A 63 20.72 -5.66 -6.32
CA ARG A 63 19.62 -6.32 -7.05
C ARG A 63 18.81 -5.37 -7.95
N PHE A 64 18.72 -4.09 -7.58
CA PHE A 64 17.95 -3.07 -8.32
C PHE A 64 18.84 -2.14 -9.17
N PRO A 65 18.29 -1.45 -10.20
CA PRO A 65 18.97 -0.37 -10.91
C PRO A 65 19.57 0.69 -9.98
N SER A 66 20.62 1.38 -10.42
CA SER A 66 21.41 2.28 -9.57
C SER A 66 20.66 3.56 -9.16
N ASP A 67 19.64 3.94 -9.90
CA ASP A 67 18.77 5.08 -9.69
C ASP A 67 17.55 4.77 -8.82
N THR A 68 17.24 3.49 -8.58
CA THR A 68 16.18 3.06 -7.66
C THR A 68 16.48 3.51 -6.24
N LYS A 69 15.53 4.21 -5.61
CA LYS A 69 15.58 4.60 -4.20
C LYS A 69 15.29 3.40 -3.32
N VAL A 70 16.12 3.15 -2.31
CA VAL A 70 15.93 2.06 -1.36
C VAL A 70 15.53 2.63 0.00
N MET A 71 14.29 2.39 0.40
CA MET A 71 13.68 2.90 1.63
C MET A 71 13.42 1.77 2.63
N VAL A 72 13.18 2.13 3.89
CA VAL A 72 12.80 1.17 4.94
C VAL A 72 11.42 1.55 5.46
N ALA A 73 10.47 0.60 5.41
CA ALA A 73 9.18 0.75 6.06
C ALA A 73 9.27 0.37 7.54
N ILE A 74 8.64 1.16 8.40
CA ILE A 74 8.52 0.90 9.82
C ILE A 74 7.05 0.62 10.12
N GLY A 75 6.76 -0.50 10.78
CA GLY A 75 5.40 -0.88 11.15
C GLY A 75 4.88 -2.12 10.42
N GLY A 76 3.72 -1.95 9.79
CA GLY A 76 2.89 -2.99 9.19
C GLY A 76 1.82 -3.52 10.14
N TRP A 77 0.88 -4.29 9.59
CA TRP A 77 -0.26 -4.84 10.30
C TRP A 77 0.11 -5.49 11.67
N GLY A 78 -0.51 -5.00 12.73
CA GLY A 78 -0.30 -5.46 14.12
C GLY A 78 0.91 -4.87 14.84
N ASP A 79 1.78 -4.10 14.16
CA ASP A 79 2.89 -3.37 14.81
C ASP A 79 2.43 -1.98 15.28
N THR A 80 1.86 -1.92 16.48
CA THR A 80 1.15 -0.73 16.96
C THR A 80 1.73 -0.14 18.24
N GLN A 81 2.18 -0.99 19.17
CA GLN A 81 2.64 -0.57 20.49
C GLN A 81 3.82 0.41 20.43
N GLY A 82 4.78 0.18 19.52
CA GLY A 82 5.93 1.06 19.40
C GLY A 82 5.56 2.46 18.93
N PHE A 83 4.61 2.58 18.00
CA PHE A 83 4.05 3.86 17.57
C PHE A 83 3.26 4.57 18.68
N GLU A 84 2.44 3.85 19.45
CA GLU A 84 1.70 4.43 20.57
C GLU A 84 2.64 5.05 21.60
N GLU A 85 3.72 4.35 21.95
CA GLU A 85 4.73 4.87 22.86
C GLU A 85 5.47 6.07 22.26
N ALA A 86 5.87 5.98 20.99
CA ALA A 86 6.57 7.05 20.28
C ALA A 86 5.74 8.34 20.25
N ALA A 87 4.46 8.24 19.85
CA ALA A 87 3.59 9.38 19.62
C ALA A 87 3.13 10.09 20.90
N LYS A 88 3.22 9.43 22.06
CA LYS A 88 2.61 9.81 23.34
C LYS A 88 2.86 11.26 23.79
N ASN A 89 4.09 11.74 23.67
CA ASN A 89 4.43 13.13 23.98
C ASN A 89 5.64 13.62 23.17
N GLU A 90 6.01 14.89 23.34
CA GLU A 90 7.12 15.51 22.60
C GLU A 90 8.45 14.79 22.81
N THR A 91 8.78 14.44 24.06
CA THR A 91 10.03 13.76 24.41
C THR A 91 10.12 12.38 23.73
N THR A 92 9.03 11.61 23.76
CA THR A 92 9.01 10.28 23.12
C THR A 92 9.10 10.39 21.60
N ARG A 93 8.44 11.37 20.99
CA ARG A 93 8.47 11.56 19.53
C ARG A 93 9.86 11.94 19.06
N LYS A 94 10.50 12.89 19.74
CA LYS A 94 11.88 13.32 19.43
C LYS A 94 12.89 12.21 19.59
N ARG A 95 12.76 11.40 20.64
CA ARG A 95 13.62 10.22 20.83
C ARG A 95 13.47 9.25 19.67
N TRP A 96 12.24 8.84 19.39
CA TRP A 96 11.94 7.87 18.33
C TRP A 96 12.43 8.37 16.96
N ALA A 97 12.09 9.61 16.58
CA ALA A 97 12.52 10.23 15.35
C ALA A 97 14.05 10.28 15.20
N ARG A 98 14.78 10.61 16.28
CA ARG A 98 16.25 10.59 16.29
C ARG A 98 16.80 9.18 16.03
N GLN A 99 16.20 8.14 16.61
CA GLN A 99 16.68 6.76 16.38
C GLN A 99 16.37 6.27 14.97
N VAL A 100 15.24 6.67 14.40
CA VAL A 100 14.92 6.41 12.99
C VAL A 100 15.93 7.10 12.07
N ALA A 101 16.28 8.36 12.33
CA ALA A 101 17.30 9.08 11.56
C ALA A 101 18.70 8.41 11.68
N ALA A 102 19.05 7.90 12.86
CA ALA A 102 20.28 7.15 13.06
C ALA A 102 20.31 5.84 12.24
N MET A 103 19.16 5.15 12.13
CA MET A 103 19.01 3.95 11.30
C MET A 103 19.09 4.27 9.81
N ALA A 104 18.41 5.31 9.35
CA ALA A 104 18.50 5.77 7.96
C ALA A 104 19.97 6.08 7.57
N THR A 105 20.71 6.73 8.47
CA THR A 105 22.12 7.04 8.28
C THR A 105 22.99 5.79 8.28
N ALA A 106 22.81 4.89 9.25
CA ALA A 106 23.63 3.70 9.41
C ALA A 106 23.45 2.68 8.29
N THR A 107 22.21 2.54 7.78
CA THR A 107 21.89 1.59 6.70
C THR A 107 22.15 2.19 5.31
N GLY A 108 22.21 3.52 5.20
CA GLY A 108 22.29 4.21 3.91
C GLY A 108 20.97 4.22 3.13
N ALA A 109 19.83 4.04 3.82
CA ALA A 109 18.50 4.15 3.21
C ALA A 109 18.27 5.54 2.63
N ASP A 110 17.62 5.61 1.47
CA ASP A 110 17.25 6.86 0.79
C ASP A 110 16.06 7.56 1.46
N GLY A 111 15.29 6.82 2.27
CA GLY A 111 14.15 7.36 3.00
C GLY A 111 13.46 6.35 3.90
N ILE A 112 12.41 6.82 4.54
CA ILE A 112 11.58 6.09 5.51
C ILE A 112 10.15 6.05 5.01
N ASP A 113 9.49 4.90 5.14
CA ASP A 113 8.05 4.77 4.98
C ASP A 113 7.42 4.44 6.34
N ILE A 114 6.32 5.10 6.67
CA ILE A 114 5.57 4.88 7.91
C ILE A 114 4.31 4.10 7.61
N ASP A 115 4.20 2.91 8.20
CA ASP A 115 3.04 2.03 8.05
C ASP A 115 2.43 1.75 9.43
N TRP A 116 1.79 2.77 10.01
CA TRP A 116 1.05 2.64 11.27
C TRP A 116 -0.41 2.31 10.97
N GLU A 117 -0.84 1.10 11.31
CA GLU A 117 -2.17 0.57 10.95
C GLU A 117 -3.14 0.41 12.16
N TYR A 118 -4.04 1.35 12.47
CA TYR A 118 -4.11 2.74 11.99
C TYR A 118 -4.14 3.72 13.17
N PRO A 119 -3.56 4.93 13.02
CA PRO A 119 -3.70 5.99 14.00
C PRO A 119 -5.17 6.39 14.15
N GLY A 120 -5.66 6.38 15.39
CA GLY A 120 -7.05 6.64 15.76
C GLY A 120 -7.88 5.39 16.04
N GLY A 121 -7.52 4.21 15.49
CA GLY A 121 -8.22 2.96 15.80
C GLY A 121 -8.37 1.98 14.63
N ASN A 122 -9.40 1.13 14.73
CA ASN A 122 -9.75 0.08 13.74
C ASN A 122 -8.63 -0.92 13.39
N ARG A 123 -7.80 -1.25 14.38
CA ARG A 123 -6.67 -2.18 14.24
C ARG A 123 -7.10 -3.63 14.45
N ASP A 124 -6.15 -4.56 14.45
CA ASP A 124 -6.40 -5.97 14.76
C ASP A 124 -7.11 -6.19 16.11
N ASP A 125 -6.90 -5.28 17.08
CA ASP A 125 -7.50 -5.29 18.42
C ASP A 125 -8.78 -4.45 18.59
N TYR A 126 -9.44 -4.04 17.48
CA TYR A 126 -10.55 -3.08 17.51
C TYR A 126 -11.79 -3.53 18.34
N LYS A 127 -11.90 -4.83 18.63
CA LYS A 127 -12.93 -5.41 19.51
C LYS A 127 -12.57 -5.31 20.98
N GLN A 128 -11.28 -5.23 21.30
CA GLN A 128 -10.74 -5.12 22.65
C GLN A 128 -10.57 -3.67 23.07
N ILE A 129 -10.09 -2.82 22.16
CA ILE A 129 -9.78 -1.42 22.42
C ILE A 129 -10.67 -0.51 21.57
N PRO A 130 -11.64 0.18 22.17
CA PRO A 130 -12.51 1.08 21.43
C PRO A 130 -11.78 2.34 20.98
N ASN A 131 -12.13 2.83 19.79
CA ASN A 131 -11.45 3.96 19.14
C ASN A 131 -11.37 5.25 19.98
N PHE A 132 -12.33 5.51 20.88
CA PHE A 132 -12.29 6.72 21.72
C PHE A 132 -11.05 6.77 22.64
N GLN A 133 -10.45 5.61 22.97
CA GLN A 133 -9.20 5.55 23.75
C GLN A 133 -7.97 5.95 22.93
N ARG A 134 -8.11 6.05 21.60
CA ARG A 134 -7.06 6.34 20.62
C ARG A 134 -7.29 7.63 19.83
N GLU A 135 -8.35 8.37 20.09
CA GLU A 135 -8.61 9.66 19.42
C GLU A 135 -7.43 10.65 19.50
N TRP A 136 -6.65 10.59 20.58
CA TRP A 136 -5.45 11.41 20.77
C TRP A 136 -4.38 11.17 19.67
N GLU A 137 -4.36 9.98 19.07
CA GLU A 137 -3.41 9.60 18.03
C GLU A 137 -3.61 10.36 16.72
N ILE A 138 -4.83 10.85 16.46
CA ILE A 138 -5.16 11.60 15.22
C ILE A 138 -4.22 12.78 15.03
N ASN A 139 -4.03 13.57 16.10
CA ASN A 139 -3.09 14.70 16.08
C ASN A 139 -1.66 14.26 16.39
N ALA A 140 -1.48 13.22 17.19
CA ALA A 140 -0.14 12.73 17.54
C ALA A 140 0.59 12.14 16.32
N TYR A 141 -0.13 11.54 15.37
CA TYR A 141 0.42 11.06 14.10
C TYR A 141 1.03 12.20 13.28
N VAL A 142 0.31 13.32 13.15
CA VAL A 142 0.83 14.53 12.49
C VAL A 142 2.10 15.02 13.20
N SER A 143 2.08 15.11 14.53
CA SER A 143 3.26 15.52 15.30
C SER A 143 4.42 14.53 15.18
N LEU A 144 4.15 13.23 15.05
CA LEU A 144 5.19 12.22 14.87
C LEU A 144 5.87 12.40 13.51
N LEU A 145 5.10 12.61 12.44
CA LEU A 145 5.64 12.87 11.10
C LEU A 145 6.46 14.17 11.05
N GLN A 146 6.03 15.21 11.77
CA GLN A 146 6.77 16.47 11.89
C GLN A 146 8.14 16.28 12.55
N GLU A 147 8.18 15.58 13.69
CA GLU A 147 9.44 15.30 14.39
C GLU A 147 10.35 14.38 13.55
N LEU A 148 9.75 13.41 12.84
CA LEU A 148 10.49 12.53 11.94
C LEU A 148 11.10 13.31 10.77
N ARG A 149 10.32 14.14 10.08
CA ARG A 149 10.80 15.01 9.00
C ARG A 149 11.94 15.90 9.48
N ALA A 150 11.78 16.52 10.65
CA ALA A 150 12.83 17.36 11.24
C ALA A 150 14.12 16.56 11.53
N ALA A 151 14.01 15.29 11.94
CA ALA A 151 15.15 14.45 12.29
C ALA A 151 15.88 13.87 11.06
N ILE A 152 15.17 13.43 10.02
CA ILE A 152 15.77 12.83 8.82
C ILE A 152 16.25 13.89 7.80
N GLY A 153 15.76 15.12 7.92
CA GLY A 153 16.12 16.24 7.06
C GLY A 153 15.34 16.28 5.74
N PRO A 154 15.60 17.32 4.91
CA PRO A 154 14.90 17.53 3.65
C PRO A 154 15.40 16.62 2.51
N ASP A 155 16.61 16.06 2.63
CA ASP A 155 17.24 15.29 1.54
C ASP A 155 16.80 13.81 1.52
N LYS A 156 16.27 13.31 2.64
CA LYS A 156 15.72 11.95 2.74
C LYS A 156 14.25 11.93 2.37
N LEU A 157 13.82 10.86 1.71
CA LEU A 157 12.40 10.66 1.43
C LEU A 157 11.65 10.28 2.71
N LEU A 158 10.42 10.77 2.85
CA LEU A 158 9.43 10.32 3.82
C LEU A 158 8.14 9.98 3.10
N SER A 159 7.67 8.76 3.24
CA SER A 159 6.35 8.35 2.77
C SER A 159 5.55 7.68 3.88
N ALA A 160 4.29 7.37 3.60
CA ALA A 160 3.49 6.53 4.47
C ALA A 160 2.56 5.63 3.66
N ALA A 161 2.43 4.37 4.08
CA ALA A 161 1.31 3.52 3.72
C ALA A 161 0.08 3.92 4.54
N VAL A 162 -1.06 4.09 3.87
CA VAL A 162 -2.28 4.67 4.47
C VAL A 162 -3.53 3.92 4.01
N PRO A 163 -4.60 3.85 4.83
CA PRO A 163 -5.73 2.97 4.55
C PRO A 163 -6.56 3.42 3.33
N GLY A 164 -7.14 2.47 2.59
CA GLY A 164 -8.08 2.77 1.51
C GLY A 164 -9.54 2.91 1.98
N LYS A 165 -9.92 2.26 3.08
CA LYS A 165 -11.31 2.22 3.56
C LYS A 165 -11.67 3.45 4.38
N GLU A 166 -12.83 4.04 4.10
CA GLU A 166 -13.34 5.23 4.82
C GLU A 166 -13.33 5.09 6.34
N VAL A 167 -13.75 3.93 6.84
CA VAL A 167 -13.82 3.66 8.29
C VAL A 167 -12.45 3.75 8.96
N ASP A 168 -11.37 3.42 8.25
CA ASP A 168 -10.01 3.38 8.77
C ASP A 168 -9.29 4.74 8.67
N LEU A 169 -9.92 5.75 8.05
CA LEU A 169 -9.34 7.08 7.80
C LEU A 169 -9.42 8.03 9.01
N MET A 170 -9.47 7.52 10.25
CA MET A 170 -9.70 8.34 11.45
C MET A 170 -8.68 9.49 11.60
N ALA A 171 -7.39 9.24 11.33
CA ALA A 171 -6.36 10.29 11.36
C ALA A 171 -6.23 11.10 10.07
N PHE A 172 -6.97 10.76 9.00
CA PHE A 172 -6.84 11.34 7.67
C PHE A 172 -8.08 12.16 7.34
N THR A 173 -8.25 13.29 8.02
CA THR A 173 -9.37 14.22 7.88
C THR A 173 -9.02 15.40 6.97
N PRO A 174 -9.99 16.23 6.52
CA PRO A 174 -9.70 17.49 5.82
C PRO A 174 -8.76 18.46 6.59
N THR A 175 -8.60 18.27 7.91
CA THR A 175 -7.74 19.12 8.74
C THR A 175 -6.33 18.56 8.97
N THR A 176 -6.18 17.24 8.87
CA THR A 176 -4.91 16.55 9.14
C THR A 176 -4.20 16.16 7.85
N VAL A 177 -4.92 15.77 6.78
CA VAL A 177 -4.31 15.45 5.47
C VAL A 177 -3.42 16.60 4.96
N PRO A 178 -3.84 17.88 4.94
CA PRO A 178 -2.96 18.97 4.49
C PRO A 178 -1.73 19.19 5.38
N LYS A 179 -1.75 18.73 6.63
CA LYS A 179 -0.58 18.78 7.52
C LYS A 179 0.35 17.61 7.26
N ILE A 180 -0.19 16.41 7.10
CA ILE A 180 0.55 15.20 6.73
C ILE A 180 1.31 15.42 5.40
N MET A 181 0.62 15.95 4.39
CA MET A 181 1.21 16.19 3.06
C MET A 181 2.32 17.24 3.03
N LYS A 182 2.49 18.04 4.09
CA LYS A 182 3.64 18.95 4.22
C LYS A 182 4.90 18.23 4.70
N GLU A 183 4.72 17.10 5.38
CA GLU A 183 5.82 16.35 5.97
C GLU A 183 6.26 15.19 5.07
N VAL A 184 5.33 14.56 4.35
CA VAL A 184 5.62 13.43 3.45
C VAL A 184 5.84 13.89 2.00
N ASP A 185 6.72 13.19 1.30
CA ASP A 185 6.93 13.35 -0.15
C ASP A 185 5.75 12.74 -0.93
N PHE A 186 5.30 11.56 -0.51
CA PHE A 186 4.14 10.89 -1.10
C PHE A 186 3.43 9.94 -0.13
N LEU A 187 2.18 9.58 -0.46
CA LEU A 187 1.40 8.54 0.22
C LEU A 187 1.20 7.32 -0.67
N ASN A 188 1.34 6.14 -0.08
CA ASN A 188 1.01 4.84 -0.66
C ASN A 188 -0.39 4.43 -0.16
N ILE A 189 -1.44 4.71 -0.94
CA ILE A 189 -2.83 4.43 -0.50
C ILE A 189 -3.15 2.96 -0.74
N MET A 190 -3.34 2.19 0.35
CA MET A 190 -3.63 0.76 0.33
C MET A 190 -5.02 0.48 -0.24
N THR A 191 -5.15 0.58 -1.57
CA THR A 191 -6.38 0.32 -2.34
C THR A 191 -6.60 -1.17 -2.58
N TYR A 192 -6.29 -1.96 -1.56
CA TYR A 192 -6.49 -3.39 -1.44
C TYR A 192 -6.95 -3.70 -0.01
N ASP A 193 -7.35 -4.94 0.28
CA ASP A 193 -8.04 -5.31 1.53
C ASP A 193 -9.28 -4.45 1.86
N LEU A 194 -9.90 -3.86 0.82
CA LEU A 194 -11.12 -3.05 0.90
C LEU A 194 -12.33 -3.87 1.34
N MET A 195 -12.28 -5.18 1.08
CA MET A 195 -13.08 -6.21 1.74
C MET A 195 -12.19 -6.97 2.71
N ASN A 196 -12.63 -7.13 3.95
CA ASN A 196 -11.94 -7.95 4.96
C ASN A 196 -12.95 -8.69 5.84
N ARG A 197 -12.46 -9.42 6.85
CA ARG A 197 -13.28 -10.27 7.72
C ARG A 197 -14.37 -9.52 8.53
N ARG A 198 -14.32 -8.19 8.57
CA ARG A 198 -15.33 -7.35 9.23
C ARG A 198 -16.54 -7.07 8.33
N ASP A 199 -16.42 -7.29 7.02
CA ASP A 199 -17.49 -7.07 6.06
C ASP A 199 -18.52 -8.21 6.12
N THR A 200 -19.81 -7.85 6.01
CA THR A 200 -20.95 -8.79 6.08
C THR A 200 -21.58 -9.09 4.73
N VAL A 201 -21.04 -8.50 3.66
CA VAL A 201 -21.47 -8.71 2.28
C VAL A 201 -20.25 -8.75 1.35
N THR A 202 -20.37 -9.47 0.24
CA THR A 202 -19.34 -9.56 -0.80
C THR A 202 -19.07 -8.22 -1.46
N LYS A 203 -17.78 -7.93 -1.65
CA LYS A 203 -17.23 -6.75 -2.32
C LYS A 203 -15.92 -7.15 -3.00
N HIS A 204 -15.32 -6.24 -3.76
CA HIS A 204 -13.96 -6.45 -4.23
C HIS A 204 -12.95 -6.07 -3.14
N HIS A 205 -11.92 -6.89 -2.92
CA HIS A 205 -10.86 -6.48 -2.00
C HIS A 205 -9.98 -5.39 -2.62
N SER A 206 -9.93 -5.30 -3.96
CA SER A 206 -9.16 -4.30 -4.70
C SER A 206 -9.89 -3.91 -5.99
N GLY A 207 -11.17 -3.54 -5.90
CA GLY A 207 -11.99 -3.15 -7.06
C GLY A 207 -11.48 -1.87 -7.74
N VAL A 208 -11.74 -1.71 -9.04
CA VAL A 208 -11.34 -0.54 -9.82
C VAL A 208 -12.01 0.73 -9.30
N SER A 209 -13.35 0.74 -9.21
CA SER A 209 -14.09 1.87 -8.65
C SER A 209 -13.77 2.11 -7.16
N ASP A 210 -13.66 1.04 -6.38
CA ASP A 210 -13.30 1.15 -4.95
C ASP A 210 -11.90 1.76 -4.75
N SER A 211 -10.94 1.40 -5.60
CA SER A 211 -9.58 1.96 -5.59
C SER A 211 -9.59 3.45 -5.96
N ARG A 212 -10.35 3.81 -7.01
CA ARG A 212 -10.56 5.19 -7.42
C ARG A 212 -11.14 6.04 -6.31
N ASP A 213 -12.19 5.57 -5.65
CA ASP A 213 -12.83 6.29 -4.55
C ASP A 213 -11.93 6.40 -3.33
N SER A 214 -11.13 5.38 -3.05
CA SER A 214 -10.13 5.41 -1.98
C SER A 214 -9.11 6.53 -2.18
N VAL A 215 -8.59 6.70 -3.40
CA VAL A 215 -7.69 7.81 -3.74
C VAL A 215 -8.42 9.16 -3.72
N GLN A 216 -9.63 9.23 -4.29
CA GLN A 216 -10.43 10.45 -4.35
C GLN A 216 -10.68 11.03 -2.95
N ARG A 217 -10.91 10.20 -1.93
CA ARG A 217 -11.07 10.66 -0.53
C ARG A 217 -9.88 11.47 -0.03
N TYR A 218 -8.65 11.12 -0.40
CA TYR A 218 -7.46 11.89 0.00
C TYR A 218 -7.39 13.23 -0.74
N ILE A 219 -7.74 13.24 -2.03
CA ILE A 219 -7.81 14.46 -2.85
C ILE A 219 -8.86 15.42 -2.27
N ASP A 220 -10.06 14.93 -1.97
CA ASP A 220 -11.16 15.69 -1.36
C ASP A 220 -10.78 16.26 0.01
N ARG A 221 -9.79 15.66 0.68
CA ARG A 221 -9.25 16.09 1.98
C ARG A 221 -8.01 16.96 1.85
N GLY A 222 -7.64 17.35 0.64
CA GLY A 222 -6.60 18.34 0.37
C GLY A 222 -5.22 17.78 0.07
N ALA A 223 -5.09 16.49 -0.25
CA ALA A 223 -3.85 15.96 -0.79
C ALA A 223 -3.68 16.34 -2.27
N SER A 224 -2.46 16.70 -2.68
CA SER A 224 -2.14 16.87 -4.09
C SER A 224 -2.10 15.50 -4.79
N PRO A 225 -2.84 15.28 -5.89
CA PRO A 225 -2.82 14.00 -6.60
C PRO A 225 -1.42 13.55 -7.01
N SER A 226 -0.55 14.48 -7.41
CA SER A 226 0.85 14.21 -7.79
C SER A 226 1.72 13.63 -6.66
N GLN A 227 1.25 13.68 -5.40
CA GLN A 227 1.91 13.08 -4.24
C GLN A 227 1.22 11.78 -3.78
N LEU A 228 0.24 11.28 -4.52
CA LEU A 228 -0.46 10.03 -4.19
C LEU A 228 0.01 8.91 -5.12
N ASN A 229 0.11 7.70 -4.57
CA ASN A 229 0.35 6.48 -5.32
C ASN A 229 -0.87 5.55 -5.19
N LEU A 230 -1.34 5.03 -6.33
CA LEU A 230 -2.38 4.00 -6.41
C LEU A 230 -1.81 2.63 -6.02
N GLY A 231 -2.51 1.89 -5.16
CA GLY A 231 -2.05 0.60 -4.64
C GLY A 231 -2.53 -0.64 -5.41
N PHE A 232 -1.69 -1.66 -5.45
CA PHE A 232 -1.96 -2.95 -6.06
C PHE A 232 -1.57 -4.08 -5.10
N GLY A 233 -2.49 -5.02 -4.84
CA GLY A 233 -2.21 -6.22 -4.05
C GLY A 233 -1.88 -7.39 -4.96
N TYR A 234 -0.66 -7.92 -4.87
CA TYR A 234 -0.18 -9.09 -5.64
C TYR A 234 -0.49 -10.40 -4.92
N TYR A 235 -1.73 -10.52 -4.46
CA TYR A 235 -2.24 -11.68 -3.76
C TYR A 235 -3.72 -11.85 -4.06
N VAL A 236 -4.27 -12.99 -3.66
CA VAL A 236 -5.69 -13.30 -3.82
C VAL A 236 -6.42 -13.32 -2.50
N LYS A 237 -7.71 -12.99 -2.50
CA LYS A 237 -8.58 -13.11 -1.32
C LYS A 237 -9.81 -13.95 -1.63
N TRP A 238 -10.27 -14.66 -0.61
CA TRP A 238 -11.54 -15.38 -0.64
C TRP A 238 -12.33 -15.25 0.66
N PHE A 239 -13.65 -15.35 0.55
CA PHE A 239 -14.59 -15.16 1.65
C PHE A 239 -15.75 -16.15 1.53
N MET A 240 -16.13 -16.82 2.62
CA MET A 240 -17.31 -17.69 2.63
C MET A 240 -18.59 -16.85 2.61
N THR A 241 -19.51 -17.23 1.74
CA THR A 241 -20.82 -16.61 1.59
C THR A 241 -21.92 -17.48 2.18
N GLN A 242 -23.07 -16.87 2.41
CA GLN A 242 -24.34 -17.60 2.48
C GLN A 242 -24.76 -18.02 1.06
N GLU A 243 -25.88 -18.74 0.94
CA GLU A 243 -26.47 -19.05 -0.34
C GLU A 243 -27.00 -17.76 -0.99
N CYS A 244 -26.61 -17.53 -2.25
CA CYS A 244 -27.00 -16.35 -3.02
C CYS A 244 -27.59 -16.79 -4.36
N SER A 245 -28.58 -16.04 -4.86
CA SER A 245 -29.14 -16.31 -6.18
C SER A 245 -28.24 -15.77 -7.29
N GLN A 246 -28.17 -16.48 -8.42
CA GLN A 246 -27.45 -15.99 -9.60
C GLN A 246 -28.04 -14.64 -10.06
N GLY A 247 -27.28 -13.55 -9.92
CA GLY A 247 -27.67 -12.21 -10.41
C GLY A 247 -27.04 -11.06 -9.61
N GLU A 248 -27.17 -11.07 -8.28
CA GLU A 248 -26.63 -10.02 -7.39
C GLU A 248 -25.52 -10.63 -6.52
N LEU A 249 -24.34 -10.80 -7.12
CA LEU A 249 -23.21 -11.44 -6.45
C LEU A 249 -22.34 -10.46 -5.66
N LEU A 250 -22.35 -9.17 -6.00
CA LEU A 250 -21.94 -8.09 -5.10
C LEU A 250 -23.07 -7.80 -4.12
N GLY A 251 -22.75 -7.62 -2.84
CA GLY A 251 -23.76 -7.46 -1.79
C GLY A 251 -24.33 -8.78 -1.26
N CYS A 252 -23.88 -9.93 -1.77
CA CYS A 252 -24.25 -11.25 -1.28
C CYS A 252 -23.82 -11.41 0.21
N PRO A 253 -24.70 -11.81 1.13
CA PRO A 253 -24.36 -11.95 2.54
C PRO A 253 -23.19 -12.92 2.76
N THR A 254 -22.23 -12.53 3.58
CA THR A 254 -21.15 -13.43 4.02
C THR A 254 -21.65 -14.35 5.12
N GLN A 255 -20.93 -15.45 5.35
CA GLN A 255 -21.01 -16.09 6.67
C GLN A 255 -20.42 -15.16 7.74
N LEU A 256 -20.57 -15.53 9.01
CA LEU A 256 -19.79 -14.88 10.07
C LEU A 256 -18.31 -15.22 9.86
N LEU A 257 -17.51 -14.21 9.51
CA LEU A 257 -16.11 -14.38 9.11
C LEU A 257 -15.13 -14.20 10.28
N GLU A 258 -15.50 -13.41 11.28
CA GLU A 258 -14.73 -13.21 12.50
C GLU A 258 -15.58 -13.42 13.74
N ASP A 259 -14.92 -13.74 14.85
CA ASP A 259 -15.56 -13.92 16.14
C ASP A 259 -16.18 -12.58 16.62
N PRO A 260 -17.48 -12.52 16.98
CA PRO A 260 -18.16 -11.27 17.31
C PRO A 260 -17.60 -10.57 18.56
N GLU A 261 -17.03 -11.32 19.49
CA GLU A 261 -16.51 -10.82 20.77
C GLU A 261 -15.04 -10.43 20.66
N THR A 262 -14.23 -11.24 19.98
CA THR A 262 -12.77 -11.11 19.93
C THR A 262 -12.24 -10.58 18.60
N GLY A 263 -13.00 -10.64 17.51
CA GLY A 263 -12.53 -10.26 16.17
C GLY A 263 -11.49 -11.23 15.59
N ALA A 264 -11.31 -12.40 16.20
CA ALA A 264 -10.44 -13.45 15.71
C ALA A 264 -10.98 -14.03 14.40
N ASP A 265 -10.09 -14.44 13.49
CA ASP A 265 -10.48 -15.09 12.24
C ASP A 265 -11.11 -16.47 12.52
N LEU A 266 -12.29 -16.72 11.94
CA LEU A 266 -12.99 -18.00 12.06
C LEU A 266 -12.57 -19.03 11.01
N GLY A 267 -11.53 -18.76 10.21
CA GLY A 267 -11.08 -19.63 9.12
C GLY A 267 -12.07 -19.69 7.96
N LYS A 268 -12.89 -18.64 7.81
CA LYS A 268 -13.94 -18.53 6.79
C LYS A 268 -13.64 -17.46 5.75
N THR A 269 -12.42 -16.97 5.77
CA THR A 269 -11.87 -16.03 4.81
C THR A 269 -10.37 -16.26 4.79
N GLY A 270 -9.71 -15.87 3.71
CA GLY A 270 -8.27 -16.02 3.62
C GLY A 270 -7.71 -15.39 2.36
N GLY A 271 -6.41 -15.58 2.20
CA GLY A 271 -5.68 -15.16 1.02
C GLY A 271 -4.30 -15.79 0.99
N PHE A 272 -3.68 -15.76 -0.17
CA PHE A 272 -2.32 -16.23 -0.39
C PHE A 272 -1.72 -15.45 -1.56
N SER A 273 -0.40 -15.32 -1.58
CA SER A 273 0.31 -14.70 -2.69
C SER A 273 0.35 -15.64 -3.90
N TRP A 274 0.67 -15.11 -5.08
CA TRP A 274 0.91 -15.94 -6.27
C TRP A 274 2.18 -16.80 -6.14
N HIS A 275 3.07 -16.48 -5.21
CA HIS A 275 4.27 -17.26 -4.90
C HIS A 275 4.03 -18.46 -3.98
N ASP A 276 3.00 -18.40 -3.15
CA ASP A 276 2.73 -19.44 -2.16
C ASP A 276 2.16 -20.71 -2.82
N ASP A 277 2.38 -21.85 -2.15
CA ASP A 277 1.64 -23.07 -2.47
C ASP A 277 0.13 -22.82 -2.24
N ILE A 278 -0.68 -23.18 -3.23
CA ILE A 278 -2.14 -23.04 -3.13
C ILE A 278 -2.66 -23.97 -2.02
N PRO A 279 -3.37 -23.48 -0.99
CA PRO A 279 -3.89 -24.33 0.07
C PRO A 279 -4.81 -25.43 -0.48
N GLN A 280 -4.61 -26.66 0.00
CA GLN A 280 -5.23 -27.84 -0.60
C GLN A 280 -6.76 -27.80 -0.54
N ASP A 281 -7.31 -27.24 0.54
CA ASP A 281 -8.73 -27.05 0.79
C ASP A 281 -9.38 -26.03 -0.16
N VAL A 282 -8.59 -25.13 -0.74
CA VAL A 282 -9.09 -24.11 -1.68
C VAL A 282 -8.72 -24.35 -3.14
N SER A 283 -7.79 -25.25 -3.40
CA SER A 283 -7.22 -25.53 -4.72
C SER A 283 -8.26 -25.70 -5.85
N THR A 284 -9.24 -26.58 -5.66
CA THR A 284 -10.24 -26.89 -6.70
C THR A 284 -11.16 -25.69 -6.97
N SER A 285 -11.53 -24.95 -5.92
CA SER A 285 -12.31 -23.71 -6.03
C SER A 285 -11.51 -22.62 -6.74
N PHE A 286 -10.24 -22.47 -6.40
CA PHE A 286 -9.36 -21.47 -6.98
C PHE A 286 -9.07 -21.72 -8.46
N GLU A 287 -8.91 -22.98 -8.90
CA GLU A 287 -8.80 -23.29 -10.32
C GLU A 287 -10.05 -22.86 -11.11
N ARG A 288 -11.24 -23.02 -10.51
CA ARG A 288 -12.47 -22.49 -11.11
C ARG A 288 -12.46 -20.96 -11.11
N ALA A 289 -12.00 -20.34 -10.02
CA ALA A 289 -11.88 -18.88 -9.95
C ALA A 289 -11.03 -18.33 -11.09
N LYS A 290 -9.84 -18.89 -11.32
CA LYS A 290 -8.94 -18.46 -12.41
C LYS A 290 -9.52 -18.65 -13.81
N THR A 291 -10.30 -19.72 -14.04
CA THR A 291 -10.76 -20.10 -15.40
C THR A 291 -12.17 -19.62 -15.74
N ALA A 292 -13.03 -19.42 -14.75
CA ALA A 292 -14.44 -19.07 -14.92
C ALA A 292 -14.83 -17.76 -14.22
N GLY A 293 -13.88 -17.02 -13.64
CA GLY A 293 -14.12 -15.69 -13.11
C GLY A 293 -14.58 -14.68 -14.15
N LYS A 294 -15.21 -13.62 -13.66
CA LYS A 294 -15.87 -12.57 -14.44
C LYS A 294 -15.30 -11.21 -14.07
N TYR A 295 -15.57 -10.25 -14.95
CA TYR A 295 -15.32 -8.84 -14.68
C TYR A 295 -16.65 -8.14 -14.53
N ASP A 296 -16.77 -7.27 -13.52
CA ASP A 296 -17.83 -6.28 -13.48
C ASP A 296 -17.63 -5.21 -14.57
N GLU A 297 -18.63 -4.36 -14.76
CA GLU A 297 -18.60 -3.30 -15.77
C GLU A 297 -17.42 -2.33 -15.60
N ASP A 298 -16.99 -2.09 -14.36
CA ASP A 298 -15.83 -1.26 -14.03
C ASP A 298 -14.48 -1.96 -14.30
N GLY A 299 -14.49 -3.25 -14.63
CA GLY A 299 -13.29 -4.07 -14.86
C GLY A 299 -12.71 -4.72 -13.60
N SER A 300 -13.41 -4.71 -12.47
CA SER A 300 -13.06 -5.47 -11.26
C SER A 300 -13.29 -6.96 -11.46
N TYR A 301 -12.36 -7.81 -11.01
CA TYR A 301 -12.45 -9.25 -11.20
C TYR A 301 -12.97 -9.99 -9.98
N PHE A 302 -13.85 -10.96 -10.21
CA PHE A 302 -14.35 -11.85 -9.18
C PHE A 302 -14.71 -13.23 -9.70
N TYR A 303 -14.91 -14.17 -8.78
CA TYR A 303 -15.60 -15.42 -9.04
C TYR A 303 -16.42 -15.83 -7.82
N TRP A 304 -17.69 -16.19 -8.03
CA TRP A 304 -18.49 -16.83 -6.99
C TRP A 304 -18.62 -18.32 -7.27
N ASP A 305 -18.08 -19.12 -6.36
CA ASP A 305 -18.14 -20.57 -6.43
C ASP A 305 -19.39 -21.08 -5.72
N GLU A 306 -20.47 -21.25 -6.46
CA GLU A 306 -21.76 -21.73 -5.94
C GLU A 306 -21.65 -23.12 -5.29
N LYS A 307 -20.63 -23.92 -5.63
CA LYS A 307 -20.44 -25.28 -5.08
C LYS A 307 -19.81 -25.28 -3.69
N GLU A 308 -19.03 -24.24 -3.38
CA GLU A 308 -18.30 -24.11 -2.12
C GLU A 308 -18.73 -22.87 -1.32
N TRP A 309 -19.73 -22.12 -1.83
CA TRP A 309 -20.20 -20.83 -1.30
C TRP A 309 -19.04 -19.90 -1.00
N ARG A 310 -18.17 -19.70 -2.00
CA ARG A 310 -16.94 -18.93 -1.85
C ARG A 310 -16.89 -17.79 -2.85
N TRP A 311 -16.68 -16.59 -2.34
CA TRP A 311 -16.38 -15.40 -3.11
C TRP A 311 -14.87 -15.27 -3.27
N TRP A 312 -14.40 -15.14 -4.50
CA TRP A 312 -13.01 -14.85 -4.85
C TRP A 312 -12.92 -13.46 -5.45
N THR A 313 -11.90 -12.71 -5.05
CA THR A 313 -11.61 -11.38 -5.59
C THR A 313 -10.10 -11.18 -5.56
N PHE A 314 -9.56 -10.71 -6.68
CA PHE A 314 -8.12 -10.46 -6.84
C PHE A 314 -7.85 -9.61 -8.07
N ASP A 315 -6.71 -8.92 -8.09
CA ASP A 315 -6.25 -8.26 -9.29
C ASP A 315 -5.75 -9.30 -10.32
N THR A 316 -6.16 -9.10 -11.57
CA THR A 316 -5.65 -9.81 -12.74
C THR A 316 -4.85 -8.83 -13.58
N LYS A 317 -4.07 -9.32 -14.56
CA LYS A 317 -3.42 -8.47 -15.57
C LYS A 317 -4.37 -7.43 -16.18
N LYS A 318 -5.61 -7.84 -16.48
CA LYS A 318 -6.63 -6.94 -17.05
C LYS A 318 -7.11 -5.90 -16.04
N SER A 319 -7.42 -6.26 -14.80
CA SER A 319 -7.89 -5.26 -13.81
C SER A 319 -6.79 -4.27 -13.45
N ILE A 320 -5.52 -4.71 -13.41
CA ILE A 320 -4.37 -3.81 -13.26
C ILE A 320 -4.32 -2.82 -14.43
N GLN A 321 -4.40 -3.30 -15.67
CA GLN A 321 -4.44 -2.42 -16.86
C GLN A 321 -5.61 -1.44 -16.80
N THR A 322 -6.79 -1.88 -16.40
CA THR A 322 -7.97 -1.02 -16.23
C THR A 322 -7.72 0.08 -15.19
N LYS A 323 -7.13 -0.25 -14.03
CA LYS A 323 -6.76 0.76 -13.02
C LYS A 323 -5.81 1.80 -13.58
N PHE A 324 -4.80 1.38 -14.35
CA PHE A 324 -3.88 2.31 -15.03
C PHE A 324 -4.56 3.15 -16.11
N SER A 325 -5.45 2.57 -16.92
CA SER A 325 -6.07 3.29 -18.03
C SER A 325 -7.21 4.22 -17.61
N HIS A 326 -7.84 3.96 -16.46
CA HIS A 326 -8.97 4.75 -15.97
C HIS A 326 -8.61 5.61 -14.77
N VAL A 327 -8.14 5.00 -13.67
CA VAL A 327 -7.98 5.69 -12.39
C VAL A 327 -6.81 6.67 -12.42
N VAL A 328 -5.68 6.26 -13.00
CA VAL A 328 -4.47 7.09 -13.04
C VAL A 328 -4.68 8.41 -13.79
N PRO A 329 -5.14 8.42 -15.06
CA PRO A 329 -5.35 9.67 -15.78
C PRO A 329 -6.55 10.48 -15.25
N GLU A 330 -7.60 9.82 -14.73
CA GLU A 330 -8.76 10.52 -14.17
C GLU A 330 -8.38 11.36 -12.96
N LEU A 331 -7.60 10.78 -12.04
CA LEU A 331 -7.23 11.44 -10.79
C LEU A 331 -5.92 12.23 -10.88
N GLY A 332 -5.09 11.97 -11.89
CA GLY A 332 -3.79 12.62 -12.04
C GLY A 332 -2.80 12.24 -10.94
N VAL A 333 -2.85 10.99 -10.45
CA VAL A 333 -1.93 10.52 -9.40
C VAL A 333 -0.48 10.53 -9.86
N GLY A 334 0.46 10.72 -8.94
CA GLY A 334 1.89 10.79 -9.27
C GLY A 334 2.61 9.44 -9.32
N GLY A 335 1.93 8.34 -8.97
CA GLY A 335 2.56 7.02 -9.01
C GLY A 335 1.63 5.84 -8.78
N ALA A 336 2.25 4.67 -8.80
CA ALA A 336 1.67 3.39 -8.43
C ALA A 336 2.61 2.66 -7.46
N PHE A 337 2.05 1.88 -6.55
CA PHE A 337 2.82 0.98 -5.71
C PHE A 337 2.19 -0.41 -5.59
N ALA A 338 3.00 -1.42 -5.31
CA ALA A 338 2.51 -2.78 -5.12
C ALA A 338 2.99 -3.41 -3.81
N TRP A 339 2.08 -4.15 -3.18
CA TRP A 339 2.31 -5.06 -2.07
C TRP A 339 2.19 -6.52 -2.55
N GLY A 340 3.21 -7.36 -2.45
CA GLY A 340 4.64 -7.04 -2.54
C GLY A 340 5.24 -7.68 -3.80
N ILE A 341 6.39 -7.20 -4.29
CA ILE A 341 6.95 -7.69 -5.57
C ILE A 341 7.25 -9.20 -5.56
N GLY A 342 7.69 -9.73 -4.41
CA GLY A 342 7.99 -11.15 -4.26
C GLY A 342 6.75 -12.04 -4.21
N GLU A 343 5.59 -11.49 -3.85
CA GLU A 343 4.31 -12.21 -3.83
C GLU A 343 3.85 -12.61 -5.25
N ASP A 344 4.41 -12.01 -6.29
CA ASP A 344 4.10 -12.30 -7.70
C ASP A 344 5.09 -13.28 -8.37
N ALA A 345 6.05 -13.81 -7.61
CA ALA A 345 7.00 -14.79 -8.12
C ALA A 345 6.32 -16.15 -8.42
N PRO A 346 6.93 -17.02 -9.26
CA PRO A 346 8.18 -16.82 -10.00
C PRO A 346 7.99 -16.10 -11.34
N SER A 347 6.75 -15.92 -11.79
CA SER A 347 6.46 -15.41 -13.15
C SER A 347 6.42 -13.89 -13.22
N PHE A 348 6.16 -13.21 -12.09
CA PHE A 348 6.07 -11.75 -11.99
C PHE A 348 5.08 -11.16 -13.00
N GLU A 349 3.93 -11.82 -13.19
CA GLU A 349 2.98 -11.44 -14.25
C GLU A 349 2.28 -10.11 -13.98
N HIS A 350 1.90 -9.85 -12.73
CA HIS A 350 1.27 -8.61 -12.31
C HIS A 350 2.28 -7.46 -12.33
N PHE A 351 3.49 -7.70 -11.82
CA PHE A 351 4.60 -6.74 -11.86
C PHE A 351 4.95 -6.32 -13.29
N LYS A 352 5.06 -7.27 -14.23
CA LYS A 352 5.36 -6.95 -15.64
C LYS A 352 4.33 -6.00 -16.23
N VAL A 353 3.05 -6.22 -15.95
CA VAL A 353 1.98 -5.33 -16.41
C VAL A 353 2.11 -3.95 -15.76
N THR A 354 2.32 -3.89 -14.44
CA THR A 354 2.53 -2.62 -13.72
C THR A 354 3.73 -1.85 -14.30
N ALA A 355 4.86 -2.51 -14.53
CA ALA A 355 6.06 -1.90 -15.11
C ALA A 355 5.81 -1.39 -16.54
N ASP A 356 5.09 -2.16 -17.36
CA ASP A 356 4.75 -1.77 -18.73
C ASP A 356 3.83 -0.54 -18.77
N GLU A 357 2.81 -0.46 -17.90
CA GLU A 357 1.92 0.70 -17.83
C GLU A 357 2.66 1.95 -17.31
N VAL A 358 3.51 1.81 -16.29
CA VAL A 358 4.39 2.90 -15.82
C VAL A 358 5.27 3.41 -16.97
N ARG A 359 5.87 2.51 -17.74
CA ARG A 359 6.73 2.87 -18.88
C ARG A 359 5.97 3.64 -19.94
N LYS A 360 4.73 3.26 -20.24
CA LYS A 360 3.85 3.97 -21.18
C LYS A 360 3.57 5.39 -20.71
N ILE A 361 3.22 5.57 -19.43
CA ILE A 361 2.95 6.90 -18.84
C ILE A 361 4.19 7.79 -18.92
N ARG A 362 5.36 7.29 -18.49
CA ARG A 362 6.61 8.05 -18.52
C ARG A 362 7.01 8.47 -19.94
N LYS A 363 6.80 7.60 -20.94
CA LYS A 363 7.03 7.93 -22.35
C LYS A 363 6.04 8.96 -22.87
N GLY A 364 4.76 8.88 -22.48
CA GLY A 364 3.74 9.86 -22.84
C GLY A 364 4.10 11.28 -22.37
N HIS A 365 4.53 11.41 -21.11
CA HIS A 365 4.97 12.71 -20.58
C HIS A 365 6.23 13.26 -21.26
N ALA A 366 7.16 12.40 -21.69
CA ALA A 366 8.35 12.84 -22.42
C ALA A 366 8.00 13.48 -23.78
N VAL A 367 7.01 12.93 -24.49
CA VAL A 367 6.58 13.45 -25.80
C VAL A 367 5.86 14.81 -25.67
N GLU A 368 5.04 15.01 -24.64
CA GLU A 368 4.38 16.31 -24.42
C GLU A 368 5.37 17.44 -24.08
N HIS A 369 6.47 17.13 -23.38
CA HIS A 369 7.52 18.10 -23.09
C HIS A 369 8.33 18.51 -24.32
N ASP A 370 8.56 17.60 -25.28
CA ASP A 370 9.27 17.91 -26.53
C ASP A 370 8.44 18.84 -27.43
N TYR A 371 7.10 18.73 -27.43
CA TYR A 371 6.23 19.62 -28.23
C TYR A 371 6.12 21.05 -27.68
N MET A 372 6.39 21.28 -26.40
CA MET A 372 6.38 22.63 -25.80
C MET A 372 7.77 23.32 -25.81
N GLY A 373 8.81 22.66 -26.35
CA GLY A 373 10.17 23.17 -26.37
C GLY A 373 10.56 24.04 -27.57
N ASP A 374 9.76 24.06 -28.65
CA ASP A 374 10.13 24.66 -29.95
C ASP A 374 9.19 25.79 -30.43
N GLY A 375 8.44 26.43 -29.52
CA GLY A 375 7.61 27.60 -29.83
C GLY A 375 8.21 28.91 -29.32
N ASP A 376 8.45 29.87 -30.23
CA ASP A 376 8.88 31.26 -30.01
C ASP A 376 10.38 31.52 -29.74
N LYS A 377 11.19 31.28 -30.78
CA LYS A 377 12.22 32.24 -31.19
C LYS A 377 12.20 32.37 -32.70
N ASP A 378 11.33 33.23 -33.22
CA ASP A 378 11.56 34.00 -34.44
C ASP A 378 10.32 34.88 -34.71
N GLU A 379 10.40 36.17 -34.41
CA GLU A 379 10.22 37.26 -35.39
C GLU A 379 10.40 38.64 -34.72
N LEU A 380 10.91 39.56 -35.53
CA LEU A 380 11.43 40.91 -35.26
C LEU A 380 10.38 41.94 -34.82
#